data_AF-A0A5C5W6G9-F1
#
_entry.id   AF-A0A5C5W6G9-F1
#
_cell.length_a   1.000
_cell.length_b   1.000
_cell.length_c   1.000
_cell.angle_alpha   90.00
_cell.angle_beta   90.00
_cell.angle_gamma   90.00
#
_symmetry.space_group_name_H-M   'P 1'
#
loop_
_entity.id
_entity.type
_entity.pdbx_description
1 polymer ?
#
loop_
_entity_poly.entity_id
_entity_poly.type
_entity_poly.pdbx_seq_one_letter_code
_entity_poly.pdbx_strand_id
1 'polypeptide(L)'
;MVRKRSSKNSGVAQRAPATAARATSRPSALLDMRVIYCGDNLELLANLPDKCIDVFYIDPPFNSNCNYEIFWGQTKEKRAFGDHHTSTQAYIDHMRPRCEQLARVFKPTGSFCYHCDWRAGCV
;
A
#
# COMPACT_ATOMS: atom_id res chain seq x y z
N MET A 1 -5.22 -62.08 -28.86
CA MET A 1 -5.77 -61.41 -27.66
C MET A 1 -4.95 -60.15 -27.40
N VAL A 2 -5.42 -59.01 -27.91
CA VAL A 2 -4.86 -57.66 -27.71
C VAL A 2 -5.17 -57.16 -26.30
N ARG A 3 -4.22 -56.49 -25.65
CA ARG A 3 -4.31 -55.50 -24.55
C ARG A 3 -2.86 -55.27 -24.08
N LYS A 4 -2.28 -54.11 -23.80
CA LYS A 4 -2.66 -52.71 -23.52
C LYS A 4 -1.26 -52.02 -23.32
N ARG A 5 -0.98 -50.74 -23.53
CA ARG A 5 -1.67 -49.50 -23.13
C ARG A 5 -1.21 -48.37 -24.04
N SER A 6 -2.19 -47.64 -24.58
CA SER A 6 -2.01 -46.35 -25.23
C SER A 6 -1.63 -45.29 -24.19
N SER A 7 -0.69 -44.41 -24.56
CA SER A 7 -0.25 -43.24 -23.81
C SER A 7 -1.44 -42.32 -23.51
N LYS A 8 -1.70 -42.05 -22.22
CA LYS A 8 -2.59 -40.95 -21.83
C LYS A 8 -1.73 -39.71 -21.66
N ASN A 9 -1.66 -38.92 -22.72
CA ASN A 9 -1.13 -37.55 -22.65
C ASN A 9 -2.19 -36.70 -21.95
N SER A 10 -2.01 -36.42 -20.66
CA SER A 10 -2.91 -35.55 -19.90
C SER A 10 -2.64 -34.10 -20.28
N GLY A 11 -3.35 -33.62 -21.31
CA GLY A 11 -3.37 -32.21 -21.67
C GLY A 11 -3.96 -31.39 -20.51
N VAL A 12 -3.11 -30.65 -19.80
CA VAL A 12 -3.55 -29.60 -18.89
C VAL A 12 -4.15 -28.50 -19.76
N ALA A 13 -5.47 -28.42 -19.79
CA ALA A 13 -6.17 -27.32 -20.43
C ALA A 13 -5.76 -26.01 -19.72
N GLN A 14 -4.92 -25.21 -20.37
CA GLN A 14 -4.64 -23.85 -19.94
C GLN A 14 -5.94 -23.05 -20.04
N ARG A 15 -6.56 -22.79 -18.89
CA ARG A 15 -7.64 -21.80 -18.81
C ARG A 15 -7.05 -20.44 -19.15
N ALA A 16 -7.55 -19.83 -20.23
CA ALA A 16 -7.27 -18.44 -20.55
C ALA A 16 -7.62 -17.56 -19.33
N PRO A 17 -6.84 -16.50 -19.04
CA PRO A 17 -7.19 -15.60 -17.95
C PRO A 17 -8.54 -14.97 -18.30
N ALA A 18 -9.51 -15.09 -17.38
CA ALA A 18 -10.76 -14.36 -17.49
C ALA A 18 -10.43 -12.86 -17.41
N THR A 19 -10.49 -12.17 -18.54
CA THR A 19 -10.39 -10.71 -18.59
C THR A 19 -11.66 -10.16 -17.98
N ALA A 20 -11.69 -10.04 -16.64
CA ALA A 20 -12.75 -9.31 -15.96
C ALA A 20 -12.78 -7.90 -16.53
N ALA A 21 -13.88 -7.53 -17.19
CA ALA A 21 -14.09 -6.19 -17.71
C ALA A 21 -13.94 -5.22 -16.53
N ARG A 22 -12.85 -4.46 -16.54
CA ARG A 22 -12.52 -3.50 -15.49
C ARG A 22 -13.60 -2.42 -15.51
N ALA A 23 -14.49 -2.43 -14.51
CA ALA A 23 -15.47 -1.38 -14.32
C ALA A 23 -14.75 -0.03 -14.43
N THR A 24 -15.15 0.79 -15.39
CA THR A 24 -14.55 2.10 -15.62
C THR A 24 -14.95 2.97 -14.44
N SER A 25 -14.02 3.15 -13.49
CA SER A 25 -14.20 4.07 -12.38
C SER A 25 -14.52 5.46 -12.93
N ARG A 26 -15.53 6.13 -12.37
CA ARG A 26 -15.87 7.51 -12.73
C ARG A 26 -14.61 8.36 -12.56
N PRO A 27 -14.15 9.08 -13.59
CA PRO A 27 -12.97 9.92 -13.47
C PRO A 27 -13.24 11.02 -12.45
N SER A 28 -12.25 11.30 -11.59
CA SER A 28 -12.32 12.43 -10.67
C SER A 28 -12.17 13.74 -11.46
N ALA A 29 -12.96 14.74 -11.11
CA ALA A 29 -12.87 16.08 -11.70
C ALA A 29 -11.70 16.89 -11.15
N LEU A 30 -11.12 16.48 -10.01
CA LEU A 30 -10.09 17.24 -9.30
C LEU A 30 -8.68 16.69 -9.51
N LEU A 31 -8.54 15.38 -9.72
CA LEU A 31 -7.24 14.70 -9.74
C LEU A 31 -7.25 13.55 -10.75
N ASP A 32 -6.11 13.28 -11.37
CA ASP A 32 -5.89 12.02 -12.08
C ASP A 32 -5.64 10.88 -11.08
N MET A 33 -6.46 9.83 -11.16
CA MET A 33 -6.43 8.68 -10.24
C MET A 33 -5.40 7.62 -10.62
N ARG A 34 -4.74 7.73 -11.78
CA ARG A 34 -3.80 6.71 -12.29
C ARG A 34 -2.34 7.16 -12.25
N VAL A 35 -2.02 7.94 -11.24
CA VAL A 35 -0.68 8.53 -11.05
C VAL A 35 -0.03 7.94 -9.81
N ILE A 36 1.25 7.59 -9.92
CA ILE A 36 2.11 7.25 -8.79
C ILE A 36 3.02 8.45 -8.54
N TYR A 37 2.91 9.04 -7.35
CA TYR A 37 3.79 10.11 -6.93
C TYR A 37 4.96 9.51 -6.12
N CYS A 38 6.19 9.84 -6.52
CA CYS A 38 7.40 9.43 -5.81
C CYS A 38 8.03 10.66 -5.15
N GLY A 39 8.09 10.70 -3.82
CA GLY A 39 8.63 11.82 -3.06
C GLY A 39 8.26 11.75 -1.58
N ASP A 40 8.59 12.80 -0.82
CA ASP A 40 8.08 12.94 0.55
C ASP A 40 6.57 13.23 0.51
N ASN A 41 5.80 12.44 1.26
CA ASN A 41 4.35 12.54 1.23
C ASN A 41 3.84 13.90 1.77
N LEU A 42 4.56 14.58 2.65
CA LEU A 42 4.13 15.85 3.22
C LEU A 42 4.13 16.95 2.16
N GLU A 43 5.19 17.01 1.36
CA GLU A 43 5.32 17.95 0.24
C GLU A 43 4.30 17.65 -0.86
N LEU A 44 4.10 16.37 -1.17
CA LEU A 44 3.14 15.94 -2.18
C LEU A 44 1.70 16.26 -1.76
N LEU A 45 1.33 15.96 -0.51
CA LEU A 45 0.01 16.27 0.03
C LEU A 45 -0.25 17.77 0.04
N ALA A 46 0.75 18.61 0.33
CA ALA A 46 0.62 20.06 0.32
C ALA A 46 0.19 20.63 -1.06
N ASN A 47 0.53 19.94 -2.15
CA ASN A 47 0.17 20.34 -3.51
C ASN A 47 -1.23 19.85 -3.95
N LEU A 48 -1.91 19.03 -3.15
CA LEU A 48 -3.26 18.55 -3.47
C LEU A 48 -4.33 19.55 -3.01
N PRO A 49 -5.46 19.67 -3.74
CA PRO A 49 -6.60 20.48 -3.32
C PRO A 49 -7.22 20.00 -2.00
N ASP A 50 -7.91 20.89 -1.30
CA ASP A 50 -8.70 20.53 -0.13
C ASP A 50 -9.83 19.56 -0.51
N LYS A 51 -10.14 18.62 0.39
CA LYS A 51 -11.30 17.71 0.28
C LYS A 51 -11.39 16.99 -1.07
N CYS A 52 -10.26 16.55 -1.62
CA CYS A 52 -10.20 15.88 -2.92
C CYS A 52 -10.10 14.34 -2.82
N ILE A 53 -9.76 13.78 -1.66
CA ILE A 53 -9.57 12.33 -1.47
C ILE A 53 -10.77 11.69 -0.77
N ASP A 54 -11.29 10.62 -1.37
CA ASP A 54 -12.40 9.82 -0.84
C ASP A 54 -11.95 8.70 0.11
N VAL A 55 -10.81 8.06 -0.16
CA VAL A 55 -10.33 6.92 0.62
C VAL A 55 -8.83 7.06 0.88
N PHE A 56 -8.46 6.91 2.15
CA PHE A 56 -7.07 6.78 2.57
C PHE A 56 -6.80 5.38 3.11
N TYR A 57 -5.63 4.85 2.74
CA TYR A 57 -5.01 3.71 3.39
C TYR A 57 -3.57 4.09 3.71
N ILE A 58 -3.20 4.06 4.98
CA ILE A 58 -1.82 4.33 5.40
C ILE A 58 -1.29 3.20 6.28
N ASP A 59 -0.01 2.91 6.08
CA ASP A 59 0.79 1.92 6.82
C ASP A 59 2.10 2.61 7.26
N PRO A 60 2.02 3.53 8.23
CA PRO A 60 3.19 4.28 8.69
C PRO A 60 4.13 3.41 9.53
N PRO A 61 5.40 3.81 9.71
CA PRO A 61 6.29 3.18 10.67
C PRO A 61 5.62 3.06 12.05
N PHE A 62 5.68 1.89 12.69
CA PHE A 62 4.93 1.60 13.92
C PHE A 62 5.61 2.11 15.19
N ASN A 63 6.79 2.71 15.06
CA ASN A 63 7.69 3.04 16.16
C ASN A 63 7.99 1.84 17.07
N SER A 64 8.06 0.64 16.48
CA SER A 64 8.23 -0.64 17.19
C SER A 64 9.68 -0.94 17.56
N ASN A 65 10.62 -0.07 17.18
CA ASN A 65 12.06 -0.25 17.34
C ASN A 65 12.59 -1.55 16.67
N CYS A 66 11.85 -2.08 15.68
CA CYS A 66 12.19 -3.28 14.94
C CYS A 66 12.81 -2.90 13.58
N ASN A 67 13.85 -3.63 13.17
CA ASN A 67 14.32 -3.56 11.79
C ASN A 67 13.42 -4.44 10.91
N TYR A 68 12.62 -3.83 10.05
CA TYR A 68 11.86 -4.54 9.02
C TYR A 68 12.79 -4.80 7.82
N GLU A 69 13.41 -5.99 7.80
CA GLU A 69 14.19 -6.46 6.66
C GLU A 69 13.25 -7.20 5.67
N ILE A 70 13.12 -6.68 4.44
CA ILE A 70 12.40 -7.39 3.38
C ILE A 70 13.42 -8.16 2.54
N PHE A 71 13.38 -9.49 2.57
CA PHE A 71 14.22 -10.36 1.74
C PHE A 71 13.54 -10.66 0.40
N TRP A 72 13.93 -9.98 -0.67
CA TRP A 72 13.45 -10.27 -2.03
C TRP A 72 14.30 -11.33 -2.73
N GLY A 73 14.08 -12.61 -2.42
CA GLY A 73 14.74 -13.71 -3.15
C GLY A 73 16.28 -13.64 -3.13
N GLN A 74 16.95 -14.36 -4.04
CA GLN A 74 18.41 -14.56 -4.02
C GLN A 74 19.27 -13.30 -4.23
N THR A 75 18.65 -12.14 -4.46
CA THR A 75 19.33 -10.85 -4.56
C THR A 75 19.10 -10.08 -3.26
N LYS A 76 20.14 -10.00 -2.42
CA LYS A 76 20.15 -9.19 -1.19
C LYS A 76 20.10 -7.68 -1.52
N GLU A 77 18.97 -7.16 -2.01
CA GLU A 77 18.70 -5.74 -1.87
C GLU A 77 18.26 -5.49 -0.43
N LYS A 78 19.19 -5.05 0.42
CA LYS A 78 18.90 -4.67 1.80
C LYS A 78 18.19 -3.31 1.81
N ARG A 79 16.89 -3.28 1.49
CA ARG A 79 16.04 -2.11 1.78
C ARG A 79 15.53 -2.26 3.21
N ALA A 80 16.33 -1.79 4.16
CA ALA A 80 15.88 -1.60 5.53
C ALA A 80 15.35 -0.17 5.64
N PHE A 81 14.06 -0.04 5.96
CA PHE A 81 13.52 1.22 6.47
C PHE A 81 13.59 1.13 7.99
N GLY A 82 14.30 2.07 8.62
CA GLY A 82 14.39 2.09 10.08
C GLY A 82 13.05 2.53 10.66
N ASP A 83 12.32 1.62 11.29
CA ASP A 83 11.19 1.94 12.17
C ASP A 83 11.72 2.38 13.56
N HIS A 84 12.65 3.34 13.53
CA HIS A 84 13.35 3.84 14.69
C HIS A 84 13.21 5.35 14.78
N HIS A 85 12.30 5.80 15.62
CA HIS A 85 12.31 7.17 16.12
C HIS A 85 13.01 7.19 17.47
N THR A 86 13.81 8.22 17.71
CA THR A 86 14.61 8.36 18.95
C THR A 86 13.75 8.45 20.21
N SER A 87 12.46 8.78 20.05
CA SER A 87 11.45 8.81 21.10
C SER A 87 10.05 8.78 20.49
N THR A 88 9.04 8.49 21.31
CA THR A 88 7.62 8.67 20.97
C THR A 88 7.33 10.09 20.49
N GLN A 89 7.97 11.10 21.10
CA GLN A 89 7.79 12.49 20.67
C GLN A 89 8.32 12.72 19.26
N ALA A 90 9.49 12.17 18.92
CA ALA A 90 10.05 12.28 17.56
C ALA A 90 9.15 11.58 16.51
N TYR A 91 8.47 10.50 16.88
CA TYR A 91 7.45 9.88 16.02
C TYR A 91 6.22 10.79 15.84
N ILE A 92 5.71 11.37 16.93
CA ILE A 92 4.60 12.32 16.90
C ILE A 92 4.95 13.54 16.03
N ASP A 93 6.15 14.09 16.18
CA ASP A 93 6.61 15.26 15.41
C ASP A 93 6.75 14.92 13.92
N HIS A 94 7.10 13.67 13.60
CA HIS A 94 7.13 13.18 12.23
C HIS A 94 5.71 12.99 11.64
N MET A 95 4.78 12.39 12.40
CA MET A 95 3.47 12.01 11.90
C MET A 95 2.43 13.13 11.93
N ARG A 96 2.48 14.02 12.94
CA ARG A 96 1.52 15.11 13.10
C ARG A 96 1.33 15.97 11.85
N PRO A 97 2.38 16.54 11.21
CA PRO A 97 2.18 17.39 10.04
C PRO A 97 1.56 16.62 8.86
N ARG A 98 1.84 15.32 8.76
CA ARG A 98 1.25 14.45 7.74
C ARG A 98 -0.23 14.22 8.01
N CYS A 99 -0.60 13.92 9.25
CA CYS A 99 -2.00 13.78 9.67
C CYS A 99 -2.81 15.06 9.43
N GLU A 100 -2.24 16.23 9.68
CA GLU A 100 -2.89 17.51 9.40
C GLU A 100 -3.15 17.72 7.90
N GLN A 101 -2.17 17.41 7.05
CA GLN A 101 -2.35 17.48 5.60
C GLN A 101 -3.36 16.43 5.10
N LEU A 102 -3.31 15.20 5.63
CA LEU A 102 -4.30 14.16 5.32
C LEU A 102 -5.71 14.65 5.66
N ALA A 103 -5.91 15.24 6.84
CA ALA A 103 -7.21 15.79 7.25
C ALA A 103 -7.69 16.92 6.33
N ARG A 104 -6.79 17.81 5.84
CA ARG A 104 -7.13 18.90 4.92
C ARG A 104 -7.65 18.38 3.57
N VAL A 105 -6.96 17.40 2.99
CA VAL A 105 -7.30 16.88 1.65
C VAL A 105 -8.42 15.84 1.70
N PHE A 106 -8.81 15.37 2.89
CA PHE A 106 -9.82 14.35 3.08
C PHE A 106 -11.25 14.90 2.96
N LYS A 107 -12.14 14.14 2.32
CA LYS A 107 -13.56 14.49 2.25
C LYS A 107 -14.27 14.11 3.56
N PRO A 108 -15.27 14.88 4.01
CA PRO A 108 -16.08 14.54 5.18
C PRO A 108 -16.83 13.20 5.07
N THR A 109 -17.10 12.74 3.84
CA THR A 109 -17.79 11.47 3.55
C THR A 109 -16.84 10.32 3.26
N GLY A 110 -15.52 10.55 3.36
CA GLY A 110 -14.51 9.56 3.00
C GLY A 110 -14.32 8.49 4.07
N SER A 111 -13.55 7.46 3.70
CA SER A 111 -13.11 6.41 4.63
C SER A 111 -11.60 6.47 4.86
N PHE A 112 -11.18 6.34 6.11
CA PHE A 112 -9.78 6.36 6.50
C PHE A 112 -9.40 5.03 7.14
N CYS A 113 -8.51 4.29 6.50
CA CYS A 113 -7.96 3.04 7.01
C CYS A 113 -6.52 3.27 7.47
N TYR A 114 -6.29 3.07 8.76
CA TYR A 114 -4.96 3.11 9.36
C TYR A 114 -4.57 1.69 9.72
N HIS A 115 -3.43 1.24 9.21
CA HIS A 115 -2.88 -0.03 9.62
C HIS A 115 -2.06 0.15 10.90
N CYS A 116 -2.45 -0.56 11.97
CA CYS A 116 -1.72 -0.62 13.23
C CYS A 116 -1.22 -2.05 13.46
N ASP A 117 0.08 -2.21 13.71
CA ASP A 117 0.60 -3.44 14.30
C ASP A 117 0.34 -3.46 15.81
N TRP A 118 0.11 -4.66 16.36
CA TRP A 118 -0.12 -4.87 17.79
C TRP A 118 1.05 -4.39 18.69
N ARG A 119 2.27 -4.30 18.14
CA ARG A 119 3.45 -3.77 18.85
C ARG A 119 3.43 -2.25 19.00
N ALA A 120 2.63 -1.52 18.21
CA ALA A 120 2.54 -0.06 18.28
C ALA A 120 1.93 0.46 19.60
N GLY A 121 1.31 -0.42 20.40
CA GLY A 121 0.73 -0.07 21.71
C GLY A 121 1.62 -0.34 22.93
N CYS A 122 2.82 -0.90 22.72
CA CYS A 122 3.75 -1.21 23.81
C CYS A 122 4.83 -0.12 23.92
N VAL A 123 4.44 1.06 24.39
CA VAL A 123 5.32 2.10 24.92
C VAL A 123 4.86 2.50 26.32
#